data_AF-A0A838D3W0-F1
#
_entry.id   AF-A0A838D3W0-F1
#
_cell.length_a   1.000
_cell.length_b   1.000
_cell.length_c   1.000
_cell.angle_alpha   90.00
_cell.angle_beta   90.00
_cell.angle_gamma   90.00
#
_symmetry.space_group_name_H-M   'P 1'
#
loop_
_entity.id
_entity.type
_entity.pdbx_description
1 polymer ?
#
loop_
_entity_poly.entity_id
_entity_poly.type
_entity_poly.pdbx_seq_one_letter_code
_entity_poly.pdbx_strand_id
1 'polypeptide(L)'
;MADRRTVPLAEVQLLVVRGDDIRTERTVNVEILQWAAGHAKVLESVEATLSTTDKYAPIERAPQLPHPVTFAAATVSQALEAIERLPREEPYFVLKDRYGYGGAQVHRLAFDEPALEREVTRYLADYDHVLIQEFRGEVADGDLVVTFFDDELIGALRRVAPEGEWRTNASIGADEVGVTLTPEQESIARALKRSFPECRLASVDLLESGRILEINAFPGGEGLLRNYDIVLGEIVLDRLEEELLGTGVQEKVAALTWRAERPAHFPTGTQWPEVEELYPAYEGEREVYDVLSGDRFRMGIRDLIEFHPRSPEYILSIPHAGVLIPEAFRDRFSLDESSLVEIDLYSDLCYEMADGMHLRSELAPFFVDMNRARKGSDDGELPRHLANPAHEYYTVEDRLMLREPYTPEEEEDVLRYHGLLDRLIDRMRRERGYALLFDCHSMTSTGLGRVEDKGEDRADFVAGTLHGTSAHEAIVDAFMSTLSREASGHGLGLTIARDVPYSGGFITRSHHDPAGHVHVMQLEVAMDAYMYEAGATPPKRYALKRPRLRIVRRTVQEAFRAAAEAAERIYH
;
A
#
# COMPACT_ATOMS: atom_id res chain seq x y z
N MET A 1 0.66 15.21 31.86
CA MET A 1 -0.61 14.49 32.02
C MET A 1 -1.59 15.16 31.07
N ALA A 2 -1.81 14.55 29.90
CA ALA A 2 -2.74 15.09 28.90
C ALA A 2 -4.16 15.10 29.46
N ASP A 3 -4.92 16.12 29.08
CA ASP A 3 -6.28 16.41 29.53
C ASP A 3 -7.18 15.19 29.27
N ARG A 4 -7.47 14.42 30.33
CA ARG A 4 -8.29 13.21 30.22
C ARG A 4 -9.75 13.63 30.12
N ARG A 5 -10.27 13.67 28.89
CA ARG A 5 -11.70 13.81 28.62
C ARG A 5 -12.39 12.46 28.88
N THR A 6 -13.38 12.46 29.76
CA THR A 6 -14.30 11.32 29.92
C THR A 6 -15.31 11.35 28.77
N VAL A 7 -15.41 10.25 28.02
CA VAL A 7 -16.41 10.06 26.95
C VAL A 7 -17.32 8.90 27.37
N PRO A 8 -18.65 9.07 27.39
CA PRO A 8 -19.57 7.96 27.61
C PRO A 8 -19.37 6.90 26.51
N LEU A 9 -19.25 5.62 26.90
CA LEU A 9 -19.05 4.53 25.95
C LEU A 9 -20.21 4.39 24.93
N ALA A 10 -21.40 4.90 25.28
CA ALA A 10 -22.56 4.99 24.38
C ALA A 10 -22.35 5.94 23.18
N GLU A 11 -21.38 6.87 23.28
CA GLU A 11 -21.06 7.84 22.23
C GLU A 11 -19.93 7.32 21.31
N VAL A 12 -19.38 6.14 21.59
CA VAL A 12 -18.32 5.52 20.80
C VAL A 12 -18.94 4.72 19.65
N GLN A 13 -18.52 4.99 18.42
CA GLN A 13 -19.00 4.29 17.22
C GLN A 13 -18.12 3.09 16.85
N LEU A 14 -16.83 3.15 17.18
CA LEU A 14 -15.84 2.10 16.95
C LEU A 14 -14.95 1.94 18.18
N LEU A 15 -14.83 0.71 18.64
CA LEU A 15 -13.96 0.31 19.73
C LEU A 15 -12.94 -0.70 19.22
N VAL A 16 -11.68 -0.27 19.11
CA VAL A 16 -10.56 -1.18 18.83
C VAL A 16 -9.98 -1.64 20.16
N VAL A 17 -10.15 -2.93 20.41
CA VAL A 17 -9.61 -3.64 21.56
C VAL A 17 -8.13 -3.93 21.28
N ARG A 18 -7.25 -3.45 22.14
CA ARG A 18 -5.81 -3.79 22.08
C ARG A 18 -5.34 -4.15 23.48
N GLY A 19 -4.72 -5.31 23.60
CA GLY A 19 -4.00 -5.70 24.80
C GLY A 19 -4.54 -6.95 25.47
N ASP A 20 -3.71 -7.48 26.35
CA ASP A 20 -3.88 -8.76 27.02
C ASP A 20 -5.03 -8.76 28.05
N ASP A 21 -5.89 -7.76 28.13
CA ASP A 21 -6.79 -7.54 29.29
C ASP A 21 -8.14 -8.31 29.20
N ILE A 22 -8.28 -9.21 28.23
CA ILE A 22 -9.46 -10.07 28.02
C ILE A 22 -8.97 -11.51 27.91
N ARG A 23 -8.79 -12.16 29.06
CA ARG A 23 -8.12 -13.47 29.15
C ARG A 23 -9.06 -14.62 29.48
N THR A 24 -10.15 -14.32 30.16
CA THR A 24 -11.18 -15.30 30.54
C THR A 24 -12.54 -14.63 30.53
N GLU A 25 -13.60 -15.43 30.45
CA GLU A 25 -15.01 -14.97 30.52
C GLU A 25 -15.34 -14.21 31.83
N ARG A 26 -14.47 -14.26 32.85
CA ARG A 26 -14.71 -13.71 34.20
C ARG A 26 -14.07 -12.35 34.45
N THR A 27 -13.54 -11.69 33.43
CA THR A 27 -12.92 -10.37 33.56
C THR A 27 -13.97 -9.27 33.39
N VAL A 28 -13.98 -8.23 34.24
CA VAL A 28 -14.88 -7.04 34.13
C VAL A 28 -14.89 -6.43 32.73
N ASN A 29 -13.79 -6.58 32.00
CA ASN A 29 -13.63 -6.10 30.63
C ASN A 29 -14.54 -6.84 29.63
N VAL A 30 -14.88 -8.11 29.85
CA VAL A 30 -15.77 -8.88 28.96
C VAL A 30 -17.19 -8.31 28.98
N GLU A 31 -17.73 -8.01 30.17
CA GLU A 31 -19.06 -7.41 30.31
C GLU A 31 -19.13 -6.03 29.65
N ILE A 32 -18.07 -5.22 29.77
CA ILE A 32 -17.96 -3.90 29.12
C ILE A 32 -17.95 -4.05 27.59
N LEU A 33 -17.22 -5.03 27.06
CA LEU A 33 -17.13 -5.26 25.62
C LEU A 33 -18.41 -5.85 25.03
N GLN A 34 -19.09 -6.73 25.77
CA GLN A 34 -20.42 -7.23 25.40
C GLN A 34 -21.44 -6.10 25.36
N TRP A 35 -21.40 -5.20 26.36
CA TRP A 35 -22.24 -4.01 26.35
C TRP A 35 -21.90 -3.08 25.17
N ALA A 36 -20.60 -2.86 24.91
CA ALA A 36 -20.12 -2.01 23.82
C ALA A 36 -20.51 -2.59 22.45
N ALA A 37 -20.46 -3.90 22.26
CA ALA A 37 -20.86 -4.56 21.03
C ALA A 37 -22.36 -4.35 20.69
N GLY A 38 -23.20 -4.02 21.68
CA GLY A 38 -24.60 -3.63 21.46
C GLY A 38 -24.79 -2.18 20.98
N HIS A 39 -23.75 -1.34 21.04
CA HIS A 39 -23.84 0.11 20.81
C HIS A 39 -22.78 0.66 19.83
N ALA A 40 -21.70 -0.09 19.59
CA ALA A 40 -20.55 0.28 18.78
C ALA A 40 -20.07 -0.92 17.96
N LYS A 41 -19.34 -0.68 16.85
CA LYS A 41 -18.53 -1.73 16.24
C LYS A 41 -17.33 -2.03 17.11
N VAL A 42 -17.02 -3.31 17.32
CA VAL A 42 -15.92 -3.76 18.18
C VAL A 42 -14.97 -4.64 17.38
N LEU A 43 -13.68 -4.31 17.41
CA LEU A 43 -12.62 -5.11 16.79
C LEU A 43 -11.50 -5.41 17.79
N GLU A 44 -11.13 -6.65 18.06
CA GLU A 44 -11.83 -7.89 17.71
C GLU A 44 -13.07 -8.09 18.57
N SER A 45 -13.94 -9.00 18.13
CA SER A 45 -15.04 -9.46 18.96
C SER A 45 -14.54 -10.15 20.24
N VAL A 46 -15.37 -10.15 21.27
CA VAL A 46 -15.11 -10.94 22.50
C VAL A 46 -14.94 -12.42 22.15
N GLU A 47 -15.75 -12.93 21.23
CA GLU A 47 -15.70 -14.32 20.77
C GLU A 47 -14.34 -14.67 20.14
N ALA A 48 -13.83 -13.81 19.26
CA ALA A 48 -12.52 -13.97 18.63
C ALA A 48 -11.36 -13.98 19.62
N THR A 49 -11.43 -13.10 20.61
CA THR A 49 -10.41 -13.01 21.64
C THR A 49 -10.40 -14.29 22.49
N LEU A 50 -11.57 -14.78 22.89
CA LEU A 50 -11.69 -16.01 23.69
C LEU A 50 -11.32 -17.26 22.89
N SER A 51 -11.68 -17.34 21.61
CA SER A 51 -11.44 -18.55 20.82
C SER A 51 -9.97 -18.78 20.46
N THR A 52 -9.18 -17.71 20.35
CA THR A 52 -7.73 -17.79 20.11
C THR A 52 -6.91 -17.91 21.40
N THR A 53 -7.49 -17.58 22.55
CA THR A 53 -6.83 -17.79 23.85
C THR A 53 -6.69 -19.28 24.18
N ASP A 54 -7.60 -20.13 23.71
CA ASP A 54 -7.47 -21.58 23.85
C ASP A 54 -6.49 -22.15 22.82
N LYS A 55 -5.27 -22.46 23.26
CA LYS A 55 -4.21 -23.00 22.40
C LYS A 55 -4.47 -24.40 21.86
N TYR A 56 -5.50 -25.09 22.37
CA TYR A 56 -5.90 -26.39 21.85
C TYR A 56 -7.03 -26.29 20.80
N ALA A 57 -7.69 -25.13 20.70
CA ALA A 57 -8.78 -24.91 19.74
C ALA A 57 -8.39 -25.17 18.27
N PRO A 58 -7.17 -24.83 17.79
CA PRO A 58 -6.75 -25.16 16.42
C PRO A 58 -6.87 -26.65 16.08
N ILE A 59 -6.53 -27.52 17.04
CA ILE A 59 -6.57 -28.97 16.87
C ILE A 59 -8.02 -29.47 16.91
N GLU A 60 -8.85 -28.92 17.80
CA GLU A 60 -10.25 -29.30 17.90
C GLU A 60 -11.07 -28.87 16.68
N ARG A 61 -10.81 -27.66 16.16
CA ARG A 61 -11.55 -27.10 15.02
C ARG A 61 -11.05 -27.58 13.66
N ALA A 62 -9.75 -27.87 13.55
CA ALA A 62 -9.13 -28.29 12.30
C ALA A 62 -8.18 -29.49 12.48
N PRO A 63 -8.67 -30.64 12.98
CA PRO A 63 -7.83 -31.82 13.26
C PRO A 63 -7.22 -32.45 12.00
N GLN A 64 -7.76 -32.14 10.82
CA GLN A 64 -7.27 -32.60 9.52
C GLN A 64 -6.02 -31.86 9.05
N LEU A 65 -5.74 -30.67 9.59
CA LEU A 65 -4.55 -29.89 9.24
C LEU A 65 -3.34 -30.46 10.00
N PRO A 66 -2.11 -30.26 9.50
CA PRO A 66 -0.93 -30.76 10.18
C PRO A 66 -0.69 -29.98 11.48
N HIS A 67 -0.63 -30.71 12.60
CA HIS A 67 -0.24 -30.21 13.93
C HIS A 67 0.85 -31.12 14.50
N PRO A 68 1.76 -30.64 15.36
CA PRO A 68 2.53 -31.52 16.23
C PRO A 68 1.59 -32.35 17.10
N VAL A 69 1.93 -33.61 17.39
CA VAL A 69 1.07 -34.45 18.25
C VAL A 69 0.91 -33.76 19.61
N THR A 70 -0.32 -33.43 19.97
CA THR A 70 -0.62 -32.62 21.15
C THR A 70 -1.81 -33.21 21.91
N PHE A 71 -1.71 -33.20 23.23
CA PHE A 71 -2.76 -33.65 24.14
C PHE A 71 -3.06 -32.56 25.18
N ALA A 72 -4.31 -32.44 25.59
CA ALA A 72 -4.71 -31.63 26.73
C ALA A 72 -4.94 -32.52 27.97
N ALA A 73 -4.47 -32.08 29.13
CA ALA A 73 -4.66 -32.77 30.41
C ALA A 73 -5.08 -31.79 31.51
N ALA A 74 -5.90 -32.28 32.44
CA ALA A 74 -6.33 -31.54 33.64
C ALA A 74 -5.88 -32.22 34.95
N THR A 75 -5.23 -33.38 34.84
CA THR A 75 -4.74 -34.15 35.98
C THR A 75 -3.35 -34.73 35.67
N VAL A 76 -2.57 -34.98 36.71
CA VAL A 76 -1.22 -35.56 36.59
C VAL A 76 -1.29 -36.91 35.86
N SER A 77 -2.26 -37.76 36.19
CA SER A 77 -2.43 -39.07 35.54
C SER A 77 -2.67 -38.96 34.04
N GLN A 78 -3.54 -38.02 33.61
CA GLN A 78 -3.80 -37.78 32.18
C GLN A 78 -2.56 -37.24 31.46
N ALA A 79 -1.82 -36.34 32.12
CA ALA A 79 -0.61 -35.76 31.55
C ALA A 79 0.48 -36.84 31.36
N LEU A 80 0.68 -37.73 32.33
CA LEU A 80 1.63 -38.83 32.21
C LEU A 80 1.24 -39.82 31.10
N GLU A 81 -0.04 -40.19 30.99
CA GLU A 81 -0.52 -41.05 29.90
C GLU A 81 -0.33 -40.38 28.53
N ALA A 82 -0.56 -39.07 28.44
CA ALA A 82 -0.30 -38.30 27.21
C ALA A 82 1.19 -38.30 26.83
N ILE A 83 2.08 -38.14 27.80
CA ILE A 83 3.55 -38.17 27.58
C ILE A 83 3.99 -39.55 27.07
N GLU A 84 3.41 -40.65 27.57
CA GLU A 84 3.71 -42.00 27.09
C GLU A 84 3.29 -42.22 25.62
N ARG A 85 2.26 -41.51 25.16
CA ARG A 85 1.71 -41.61 23.80
C ARG A 85 2.39 -40.71 22.78
N LEU A 86 3.25 -39.77 23.21
CA LEU A 86 3.97 -38.89 22.30
C LEU A 86 4.99 -39.66 21.46
N PRO A 87 5.21 -39.25 20.19
CA PRO A 87 6.37 -39.70 19.41
C PRO A 87 7.68 -39.38 20.13
N ARG A 88 8.66 -40.27 20.02
CA ARG A 88 10.01 -40.13 20.62
C ARG A 88 11.10 -39.95 19.56
N GLU A 89 10.78 -39.23 18.49
CA GLU A 89 11.76 -38.88 17.45
C GLU A 89 12.83 -37.92 18.02
N GLU A 90 12.40 -37.01 18.89
CA GLU A 90 13.25 -36.12 19.67
C GLU A 90 13.30 -36.58 21.15
N PRO A 91 14.39 -36.30 21.89
CA PRO A 91 14.50 -36.69 23.30
C PRO A 91 13.67 -35.79 24.24
N TYR A 92 13.02 -34.76 23.68
CA TYR A 92 12.27 -33.75 24.43
C TYR A 92 10.79 -33.71 24.01
N PHE A 93 9.97 -33.11 24.87
CA PHE A 93 8.61 -32.70 24.59
C PHE A 93 8.34 -31.32 25.21
N VAL A 94 7.22 -30.70 24.87
CA VAL A 94 6.83 -29.37 25.34
C VAL A 94 5.63 -29.46 26.29
N LEU A 95 5.75 -28.82 27.45
CA LEU A 95 4.62 -28.45 28.31
C LEU A 95 4.30 -26.97 28.11
N LYS A 96 3.03 -26.66 27.86
CA LYS A 96 2.56 -25.26 27.81
C LYS A 96 1.18 -25.12 28.45
N ASP A 97 0.88 -23.95 29.00
CA ASP A 97 -0.46 -23.65 29.48
C ASP A 97 -1.43 -23.60 28.30
N ARG A 98 -2.68 -24.02 28.53
CA ARG A 98 -3.74 -23.98 27.52
C ARG A 98 -4.17 -22.55 27.21
N TYR A 99 -4.06 -21.63 28.18
CA TYR A 99 -4.59 -20.25 28.07
C TYR A 99 -3.53 -19.14 28.23
N GLY A 100 -2.24 -19.49 28.34
CA GLY A 100 -1.15 -18.56 28.65
C GLY A 100 -0.59 -17.78 27.44
N TYR A 101 0.20 -16.73 27.66
CA TYR A 101 0.75 -15.88 26.59
C TYR A 101 2.26 -15.60 26.74
N GLY A 102 2.90 -15.08 25.68
CA GLY A 102 4.23 -14.46 25.72
C GLY A 102 5.44 -15.38 25.92
N GLY A 103 5.29 -16.70 25.77
CA GLY A 103 6.42 -17.67 25.81
C GLY A 103 7.02 -17.94 27.19
N ALA A 104 6.57 -17.24 28.24
CA ALA A 104 7.04 -17.40 29.62
C ALA A 104 6.60 -18.71 30.28
N GLN A 105 5.66 -19.43 29.66
CA GLN A 105 4.99 -20.63 30.18
C GLN A 105 5.12 -21.79 29.18
N VAL A 106 6.29 -21.94 28.55
CA VAL A 106 6.58 -23.01 27.60
C VAL A 106 7.86 -23.70 28.04
N HIS A 107 7.75 -24.95 28.47
CA HIS A 107 8.85 -25.72 29.05
C HIS A 107 9.19 -26.89 28.15
N ARG A 108 10.46 -26.99 27.78
CA ARG A 108 11.02 -28.17 27.13
C ARG A 108 11.53 -29.14 28.21
N LEU A 109 10.98 -30.35 28.25
CA LEU A 109 11.36 -31.39 29.19
C LEU A 109 11.86 -32.63 28.45
N ALA A 110 12.82 -33.34 29.04
CA ALA A 110 13.28 -34.62 28.52
C ALA A 110 12.32 -35.74 28.93
N PHE A 111 12.15 -36.75 28.07
CA PHE A 111 11.32 -37.93 28.40
C PHE A 111 11.84 -38.73 29.59
N ASP A 112 13.12 -38.61 29.94
CA ASP A 112 13.80 -39.27 31.05
C ASP A 112 14.02 -38.36 32.27
N GLU A 113 13.34 -37.21 32.34
CA GLU A 113 13.41 -36.26 33.46
C GLU A 113 13.16 -36.98 34.81
N PRO A 114 14.17 -37.08 35.70
CA PRO A 114 14.06 -37.85 36.94
C PRO A 114 12.95 -37.40 37.88
N ALA A 115 12.48 -36.16 37.76
CA ALA A 115 11.39 -35.60 38.56
C ALA A 115 10.13 -35.26 37.75
N LEU A 116 9.89 -35.97 36.63
CA LEU A 116 8.82 -35.65 35.68
C LEU A 116 7.44 -35.43 36.33
N GLU A 117 6.99 -36.37 37.17
CA GLU A 117 5.70 -36.26 37.86
C GLU A 117 5.60 -35.00 38.74
N ARG A 118 6.71 -34.62 39.39
CA ARG A 118 6.80 -33.42 40.22
C ARG A 118 6.75 -32.15 39.37
N GLU A 119 7.41 -32.13 38.21
CA GLU A 119 7.36 -30.99 37.28
C GLU A 119 5.94 -30.79 36.73
N VAL A 120 5.29 -31.87 36.28
CA VAL A 120 3.89 -31.86 35.83
C VAL A 120 2.94 -31.43 36.95
N THR A 121 3.14 -31.93 38.16
CA THR A 121 2.33 -31.54 39.33
C THR A 121 2.47 -30.06 39.66
N ARG A 122 3.70 -29.51 39.59
CA ARG A 122 3.94 -28.08 39.79
C ARG A 122 3.21 -27.26 38.71
N TYR A 123 3.32 -27.69 37.46
CA TYR A 123 2.67 -27.03 36.34
C TYR A 123 1.14 -26.99 36.52
N LEU A 124 0.52 -28.13 36.84
CA LEU A 124 -0.92 -28.22 37.09
C LEU A 124 -1.39 -27.55 38.40
N ALA A 125 -0.47 -27.20 39.30
CA ALA A 125 -0.80 -26.40 40.48
C ALA A 125 -0.84 -24.89 40.15
N ASP A 126 -0.03 -24.46 39.19
CA ASP A 126 0.02 -23.08 38.71
C ASP A 126 -1.04 -22.82 37.62
N TYR A 127 -1.47 -23.85 36.89
CA TYR A 127 -2.42 -23.79 35.78
C TYR A 127 -3.49 -24.89 35.86
N ASP A 128 -4.77 -24.55 35.69
CA ASP A 128 -5.87 -25.53 35.73
C ASP A 128 -5.81 -26.61 34.62
N HIS A 129 -5.07 -26.31 33.54
CA HIS A 129 -4.91 -27.18 32.38
C HIS A 129 -3.49 -27.11 31.82
N VAL A 130 -3.03 -28.21 31.22
CA VAL A 130 -1.73 -28.28 30.53
C VAL A 130 -1.85 -28.93 29.17
N LEU A 131 -1.11 -28.41 28.20
CA LEU A 131 -0.89 -29.02 26.89
C LEU A 131 0.46 -29.73 26.88
N ILE A 132 0.43 -30.99 26.44
CA ILE A 132 1.58 -31.85 26.23
C ILE A 132 1.77 -31.98 24.72
N GLN A 133 2.83 -31.43 24.18
CA GLN A 133 3.06 -31.31 22.74
C GLN A 133 4.39 -31.95 22.33
N GLU A 134 4.39 -32.65 21.20
CA GLU A 134 5.58 -33.15 20.51
C GLU A 134 6.58 -32.01 20.28
N PHE A 135 7.83 -32.21 20.70
CA PHE A 135 8.89 -31.26 20.36
C PHE A 135 9.38 -31.54 18.93
N ARG A 136 9.56 -30.47 18.16
CA ARG A 136 9.98 -30.53 16.77
C ARG A 136 11.31 -29.80 16.63
N GLY A 137 12.38 -30.53 16.32
CA GLY A 137 13.72 -29.95 16.18
C GLY A 137 13.83 -28.87 15.10
N GLU A 138 12.96 -28.92 14.09
CA GLU A 138 12.87 -27.92 13.00
C GLU A 138 12.58 -26.49 13.51
N VAL A 139 12.09 -26.32 14.74
CA VAL A 139 11.93 -24.98 15.35
C VAL A 139 13.26 -24.21 15.45
N ALA A 140 14.39 -24.92 15.41
CA ALA A 140 15.72 -24.30 15.34
C ALA A 140 15.93 -23.45 14.08
N ASP A 141 15.20 -23.73 12.99
CA ASP A 141 15.21 -22.95 11.75
C ASP A 141 14.24 -21.73 11.81
N GLY A 142 13.63 -21.51 12.98
CA GLY A 142 12.60 -20.51 13.21
C GLY A 142 11.19 -21.01 12.89
N ASP A 143 10.20 -20.28 13.38
CA ASP A 143 8.79 -20.47 13.04
C ASP A 143 8.29 -19.38 12.09
N LEU A 144 7.26 -19.69 11.32
CA LEU A 144 6.62 -18.79 10.38
C LEU A 144 5.39 -18.18 11.04
N VAL A 145 5.28 -16.86 11.04
CA VAL A 145 4.13 -16.10 11.53
C VAL A 145 3.39 -15.51 10.35
N VAL A 146 2.22 -16.04 10.06
CA VAL A 146 1.42 -15.67 8.90
C VAL A 146 0.25 -14.80 9.35
N THR A 147 0.29 -13.51 9.05
CA THR A 147 -0.70 -12.54 9.50
C THR A 147 -1.81 -12.38 8.47
N PHE A 148 -3.05 -12.42 8.95
CA PHE A 148 -4.27 -12.24 8.17
C PHE A 148 -5.11 -11.10 8.75
N PHE A 149 -5.86 -10.45 7.88
CA PHE A 149 -6.99 -9.61 8.25
C PHE A 149 -8.21 -10.02 7.41
N ASP A 150 -9.31 -10.36 8.06
CA ASP A 150 -10.41 -11.13 7.51
C ASP A 150 -9.89 -12.46 6.90
N ASP A 151 -10.04 -12.63 5.59
CA ASP A 151 -9.49 -13.75 4.82
C ASP A 151 -8.27 -13.33 3.97
N GLU A 152 -7.79 -12.10 4.12
CA GLU A 152 -6.68 -11.55 3.33
C GLU A 152 -5.34 -11.83 4.02
N LEU A 153 -4.38 -12.38 3.27
CA LEU A 153 -3.01 -12.57 3.74
C LEU A 153 -2.30 -11.21 3.72
N ILE A 154 -1.91 -10.72 4.89
CA ILE A 154 -1.22 -9.44 5.03
C ILE A 154 0.29 -9.61 4.87
N GLY A 155 0.86 -10.68 5.44
CA GLY A 155 2.29 -10.95 5.29
C GLY A 155 2.74 -12.11 6.17
N ALA A 156 3.92 -12.65 5.86
CA ALA A 156 4.51 -13.76 6.60
C ALA A 156 5.92 -13.39 7.07
N LEU A 157 6.27 -13.71 8.31
CA LEU A 157 7.60 -13.49 8.86
C LEU A 157 8.17 -14.82 9.33
N ARG A 158 9.48 -14.99 9.26
CA ARG A 158 10.18 -16.03 10.01
C ARG A 158 10.75 -15.41 11.28
N ARG A 159 10.45 -16.00 12.44
CA ARG A 159 11.07 -15.61 13.71
C ARG A 159 12.13 -16.62 14.10
N VAL A 160 13.35 -16.16 14.32
CA VAL A 160 14.49 -17.00 14.68
C VAL A 160 14.90 -16.72 16.12
N ALA A 161 15.02 -17.78 16.92
CA ALA A 161 15.40 -17.65 18.32
C ALA A 161 16.84 -17.12 18.48
N PRO A 162 17.13 -16.32 19.51
CA PRO A 162 18.50 -15.89 19.84
C PRO A 162 19.44 -17.06 20.12
N GLU A 163 20.75 -16.85 19.99
CA GLU A 163 21.75 -17.88 20.29
C GLU A 163 21.61 -18.41 21.73
N GLY A 164 21.42 -19.73 21.86
CA GLY A 164 21.22 -20.41 23.15
C GLY A 164 19.77 -20.45 23.66
N GLU A 165 18.83 -19.87 22.91
CA GLU A 165 17.39 -19.94 23.15
C GLU A 165 16.72 -20.78 22.04
N TRP A 166 15.65 -21.51 22.37
CA TRP A 166 14.92 -22.32 21.37
C TRP A 166 13.52 -21.76 21.08
N ARG A 167 13.03 -20.85 21.94
CA ARG A 167 11.75 -20.16 21.75
C ARG A 167 11.96 -18.96 20.84
N THR A 168 11.06 -18.80 19.87
CA THR A 168 11.15 -17.82 18.80
C THR A 168 10.25 -16.60 19.02
N ASN A 169 9.65 -16.45 20.21
CA ASN A 169 8.78 -15.31 20.52
C ASN A 169 9.56 -13.98 20.42
N ALA A 170 9.00 -13.01 19.70
CA ALA A 170 9.57 -11.67 19.56
C ALA A 170 9.77 -10.95 20.92
N SER A 171 8.95 -11.28 21.93
CA SER A 171 9.10 -10.77 23.31
C SER A 171 10.42 -11.17 23.99
N ILE A 172 11.13 -12.17 23.46
CA ILE A 172 12.42 -12.66 23.97
C ILE A 172 13.59 -12.18 23.06
N GLY A 173 13.31 -11.30 22.09
CA GLY A 173 14.33 -10.73 21.21
C GLY A 173 14.67 -11.58 19.99
N ALA A 174 13.74 -12.43 19.55
CA ALA A 174 13.88 -13.17 18.28
C ALA A 174 14.00 -12.20 17.09
N ASP A 175 14.90 -12.52 16.16
CA ASP A 175 15.03 -11.78 14.91
C ASP A 175 13.87 -12.17 13.97
N GLU A 176 13.25 -11.15 13.37
CA GLU A 176 12.13 -11.34 12.45
C GLU A 176 12.56 -10.95 11.04
N VAL A 177 12.48 -11.89 10.11
CA VAL A 177 12.80 -11.66 8.70
C VAL A 177 11.61 -11.96 7.79
N GLY A 178 11.49 -11.20 6.70
CA GLY A 178 10.51 -11.50 5.67
C GLY A 178 10.75 -12.88 5.04
N VAL A 179 9.67 -13.61 4.76
CA VAL A 179 9.68 -14.94 4.14
C VAL A 179 8.55 -15.06 3.12
N THR A 180 8.85 -15.72 2.00
CA THR A 180 7.84 -16.16 1.04
C THR A 180 7.38 -17.56 1.42
N LEU A 181 6.07 -17.73 1.65
CA LEU A 181 5.49 -19.03 1.96
C LEU A 181 5.47 -19.93 0.73
N THR A 182 5.57 -21.24 0.95
CA THR A 182 5.20 -22.21 -0.09
C THR A 182 3.68 -22.24 -0.28
N PRO A 183 3.17 -22.67 -1.45
CA PRO A 183 1.73 -22.80 -1.69
C PRO A 183 1.04 -23.71 -0.66
N GLU A 184 1.74 -24.73 -0.17
CA GLU A 184 1.23 -25.63 0.86
C GLU A 184 1.13 -24.95 2.23
N GLN A 185 2.17 -24.23 2.65
CA GLN A 185 2.18 -23.45 3.90
C GLN A 185 1.06 -22.39 3.90
N GLU A 186 0.92 -21.62 2.81
CA GLU A 186 -0.16 -20.63 2.70
C GLU A 186 -1.55 -21.30 2.74
N SER A 187 -1.73 -22.41 2.01
CA SER A 187 -3.00 -23.15 2.00
C SER A 187 -3.37 -23.65 3.40
N ILE A 188 -2.40 -24.16 4.17
CA ILE A 188 -2.62 -24.61 5.55
C ILE A 188 -2.99 -23.42 6.45
N ALA A 189 -2.23 -22.33 6.37
CA ALA A 189 -2.48 -21.13 7.17
C ALA A 189 -3.88 -20.55 6.90
N ARG A 190 -4.26 -20.41 5.62
CA ARG A 190 -5.60 -19.96 5.22
C ARG A 190 -6.69 -20.91 5.69
N ALA A 191 -6.48 -22.23 5.57
CA ALA A 191 -7.45 -23.21 6.01
C ALA A 191 -7.69 -23.12 7.52
N LEU A 192 -6.63 -22.96 8.32
CA LEU A 192 -6.77 -22.73 9.75
C LEU A 192 -7.48 -21.41 10.04
N LYS A 193 -7.06 -20.31 9.40
CA LYS A 193 -7.67 -18.99 9.59
C LYS A 193 -9.19 -19.02 9.33
N ARG A 194 -9.65 -19.75 8.31
CA ARG A 194 -11.07 -19.95 8.00
C ARG A 194 -11.85 -20.77 9.02
N SER A 195 -11.17 -21.57 9.85
CA SER A 195 -11.78 -22.25 11.01
C SER A 195 -12.03 -21.31 12.20
N PHE A 196 -11.55 -20.06 12.12
CA PHE A 196 -11.79 -18.99 13.08
C PHE A 196 -12.38 -17.76 12.37
N PRO A 197 -13.58 -17.87 11.76
CA PRO A 197 -14.22 -16.78 11.02
C PRO A 197 -14.56 -15.57 11.92
N GLU A 198 -14.70 -15.79 13.22
CA GLU A 198 -14.96 -14.72 14.18
C GLU A 198 -13.75 -13.79 14.38
N CYS A 199 -12.53 -14.28 14.12
CA CYS A 199 -11.29 -13.54 14.27
C CYS A 199 -11.00 -12.81 12.97
N ARG A 200 -11.07 -11.49 12.95
CA ARG A 200 -10.76 -10.73 11.74
C ARG A 200 -9.26 -10.59 11.60
N LEU A 201 -8.60 -10.02 12.60
CA LEU A 201 -7.15 -9.87 12.68
C LEU A 201 -6.54 -11.05 13.45
N ALA A 202 -5.76 -11.89 12.75
CA ALA A 202 -5.10 -13.03 13.38
C ALA A 202 -3.73 -13.35 12.75
N SER A 203 -2.82 -13.94 13.52
CA SER A 203 -1.65 -14.62 12.97
C SER A 203 -1.73 -16.12 13.19
N VAL A 204 -1.30 -16.89 12.20
CA VAL A 204 -1.12 -18.34 12.29
C VAL A 204 0.37 -18.63 12.36
N ASP A 205 0.78 -19.32 13.40
CA ASP A 205 2.18 -19.67 13.63
C ASP A 205 2.42 -21.12 13.15
N LEU A 206 3.37 -21.31 12.25
CA LEU A 206 3.70 -22.59 11.61
C LEU A 206 5.17 -22.96 11.80
N LEU A 207 5.46 -24.25 11.82
CA LEU A 207 6.81 -24.75 11.56
C LEU A 207 7.10 -24.77 10.05
N GLU A 208 8.37 -24.90 9.68
CA GLU A 208 8.79 -24.97 8.27
C GLU A 208 8.06 -26.07 7.50
N SER A 209 7.81 -27.22 8.12
CA SER A 209 7.02 -28.30 7.51
C SER A 209 5.52 -27.99 7.30
N GLY A 210 5.04 -26.80 7.65
CA GLY A 210 3.63 -26.40 7.60
C GLY A 210 2.80 -26.85 8.80
N ARG A 211 3.40 -27.50 9.81
CA ARG A 211 2.70 -27.88 11.05
C ARG A 211 2.30 -26.64 11.86
N ILE A 212 1.04 -26.55 12.25
CA ILE A 212 0.47 -25.44 13.00
C ILE A 212 0.87 -25.51 14.47
N LEU A 213 1.36 -24.41 15.02
CA LEU A 213 1.72 -24.26 16.43
C LEU A 213 0.61 -23.60 17.24
N GLU A 214 0.09 -22.48 16.74
CA GLU A 214 -1.00 -21.70 17.36
C GLU A 214 -1.63 -20.72 16.37
N ILE A 215 -2.75 -20.13 16.77
CA ILE A 215 -3.38 -18.97 16.12
C ILE A 215 -3.61 -17.91 17.20
N ASN A 216 -3.22 -16.67 16.91
CA ASN A 216 -3.30 -15.57 17.86
C ASN A 216 -4.17 -14.45 17.29
N ALA A 217 -5.09 -13.90 18.10
CA ALA A 217 -5.73 -12.62 17.78
C ALA A 217 -4.76 -11.46 18.09
N PHE A 218 -4.90 -10.35 17.36
CA PHE A 218 -4.12 -9.12 17.55
C PHE A 218 -2.58 -9.25 17.42
N PRO A 219 -2.05 -9.89 16.37
CA PRO A 219 -0.61 -9.90 16.14
C PRO A 219 0.02 -8.49 16.15
N GLY A 220 1.30 -8.47 16.50
CA GLY A 220 2.14 -7.28 16.35
C GLY A 220 2.36 -6.95 14.87
N GLY A 221 2.42 -5.67 14.54
CA GLY A 221 2.70 -5.20 13.17
C GLY A 221 4.14 -4.75 12.94
N GLU A 222 4.99 -4.76 13.98
CA GLU A 222 6.33 -4.15 13.88
C GLU A 222 7.25 -4.91 12.93
N GLY A 223 7.23 -6.24 12.97
CA GLY A 223 7.98 -7.06 12.01
C GLY A 223 7.50 -6.87 10.57
N LEU A 224 6.20 -6.71 10.35
CA LEU A 224 5.61 -6.43 9.04
C LEU A 224 6.02 -5.05 8.53
N LEU A 225 6.06 -4.05 9.41
CA LEU A 225 6.57 -2.72 9.09
C LEU A 225 8.06 -2.77 8.74
N ARG A 226 8.88 -3.45 9.53
CA ARG A 226 10.33 -3.52 9.30
C ARG A 226 10.71 -4.26 8.02
N ASN A 227 10.02 -5.36 7.72
CA ASN A 227 10.39 -6.25 6.62
C ASN A 227 9.65 -5.95 5.31
N TYR A 228 8.44 -5.40 5.39
CA TYR A 228 7.58 -5.18 4.23
C TYR A 228 7.05 -3.76 4.11
N ASP A 229 7.38 -2.88 5.06
CA ASP A 229 6.79 -1.53 5.17
C ASP A 229 5.26 -1.58 5.27
N ILE A 230 4.72 -2.65 5.86
CA ILE A 230 3.28 -2.81 6.07
C ILE A 230 2.89 -2.27 7.44
N VAL A 231 2.05 -1.23 7.47
CA VAL A 231 1.49 -0.69 8.71
C VAL A 231 0.16 -1.37 9.00
N LEU A 232 0.21 -2.48 9.74
CA LEU A 232 -0.97 -3.33 10.02
C LEU A 232 -2.18 -2.55 10.57
N GLY A 233 -1.95 -1.56 11.44
CA GLY A 233 -3.03 -0.74 12.00
C GLY A 233 -3.77 0.10 10.97
N GLU A 234 -3.12 0.47 9.87
CA GLU A 234 -3.74 1.24 8.79
C GLU A 234 -4.73 0.38 8.01
N ILE A 235 -4.30 -0.81 7.59
CA ILE A 235 -5.14 -1.79 6.88
C ILE A 235 -6.41 -2.10 7.67
N VAL A 236 -6.25 -2.29 8.98
CA VAL A 236 -7.34 -2.57 9.90
C VAL A 236 -8.31 -1.39 9.99
N LEU A 237 -7.80 -0.16 10.16
CA LEU A 237 -8.64 1.03 10.29
C LEU A 237 -9.37 1.36 8.99
N ASP A 238 -8.69 1.28 7.84
CA ASP A 238 -9.25 1.60 6.53
C ASP A 238 -10.47 0.69 6.23
N ARG A 239 -10.35 -0.62 6.47
CA ARG A 239 -11.48 -1.56 6.28
C ARG A 239 -12.61 -1.33 7.29
N LEU A 240 -12.29 -1.00 8.54
CA LEU A 240 -13.31 -0.69 9.55
C LEU A 240 -14.08 0.59 9.20
N GLU A 241 -13.39 1.61 8.69
CA GLU A 241 -13.99 2.86 8.22
C GLU A 241 -14.91 2.60 7.02
N GLU A 242 -14.48 1.83 6.02
CA GLU A 242 -15.33 1.44 4.87
C GLU A 242 -16.64 0.81 5.32
N GLU A 243 -16.58 -0.13 6.27
CA GLU A 243 -17.80 -0.77 6.74
C GLU A 243 -18.69 0.14 7.61
N LEU A 244 -18.10 1.11 8.33
CA LEU A 244 -18.86 2.09 9.11
C LEU A 244 -19.58 3.08 8.18
N LEU A 245 -18.96 3.40 7.05
CA LEU A 245 -19.50 4.31 6.03
C LEU A 245 -20.45 3.60 5.05
N GLY A 246 -20.54 2.26 5.09
CA GLY A 246 -21.46 1.48 4.27
C GLY A 246 -21.04 1.41 2.79
N THR A 247 -19.77 1.67 2.50
CA THR A 247 -19.17 1.53 1.19
C THR A 247 -18.75 0.07 1.03
N GLY A 248 -19.46 -0.70 0.18
CA GLY A 248 -19.30 -2.16 0.13
C GLY A 248 -17.87 -2.64 -0.17
N VAL A 249 -17.49 -3.76 0.45
CA VAL A 249 -16.23 -4.48 0.20
C VAL A 249 -16.26 -5.06 -1.21
N GLN A 250 -15.32 -4.67 -2.07
CA GLN A 250 -14.96 -5.46 -3.25
C GLN A 250 -13.55 -6.01 -3.10
N GLU A 251 -13.45 -7.33 -2.98
CA GLU A 251 -12.20 -8.10 -2.91
C GLU A 251 -11.29 -7.87 -4.14
N LYS A 252 -10.02 -7.50 -3.90
CA LYS A 252 -8.80 -8.32 -4.14
C LYS A 252 -7.54 -7.43 -4.20
N VAL A 253 -6.56 -7.67 -3.34
CA VAL A 253 -5.13 -7.50 -3.69
C VAL A 253 -4.39 -8.78 -3.27
N ALA A 254 -4.24 -9.71 -4.22
CA ALA A 254 -3.29 -10.82 -4.12
C ALA A 254 -2.40 -10.77 -5.36
N ALA A 255 -1.10 -10.94 -5.13
CA ALA A 255 0.03 -10.81 -6.06
C ALA A 255 0.41 -9.38 -6.47
N LEU A 256 1.53 -8.88 -5.90
CA LEU A 256 2.36 -7.85 -6.52
C LEU A 256 3.09 -8.44 -7.73
N THR A 257 2.30 -8.72 -8.78
CA THR A 257 2.71 -8.68 -10.18
C THR A 257 1.56 -7.98 -10.86
N TRP A 258 1.74 -6.68 -11.12
CA TRP A 258 0.68 -5.85 -11.68
C TRP A 258 0.41 -6.29 -13.14
N ARG A 259 -0.71 -6.97 -13.35
CA ARG A 259 -1.48 -6.90 -14.60
C ARG A 259 -2.92 -6.62 -14.18
N ALA A 260 -3.34 -5.38 -14.36
CA ALA A 260 -4.72 -4.96 -14.14
C ALA A 260 -5.63 -5.75 -15.10
N GLU A 261 -6.54 -6.56 -14.56
CA GLU A 261 -7.75 -6.93 -15.30
C GLU A 261 -8.82 -5.88 -15.02
N ARG A 262 -9.42 -5.35 -16.10
CA ARG A 262 -10.56 -4.43 -16.10
C ARG A 262 -11.66 -4.88 -15.12
N PRO A 263 -12.19 -4.00 -14.25
CA PRO A 263 -13.38 -4.33 -13.47
C PRO A 263 -14.60 -4.51 -14.39
N ALA A 264 -15.31 -5.63 -14.21
CA ALA A 264 -16.61 -5.85 -14.81
C ALA A 264 -17.67 -5.07 -14.00
N HIS A 265 -18.19 -3.99 -14.59
CA HIS A 265 -19.30 -3.14 -14.11
C HIS A 265 -18.99 -2.10 -13.02
N PHE A 266 -18.98 -0.84 -13.45
CA PHE A 266 -19.14 0.35 -12.61
C PHE A 266 -20.62 0.78 -12.51
N PRO A 267 -21.00 1.58 -11.50
CA PRO A 267 -22.37 2.04 -11.30
C PRO A 267 -22.90 2.77 -12.53
N THR A 268 -24.06 2.34 -13.00
CA THR A 268 -24.81 2.94 -14.10
C THR A 268 -25.10 4.41 -13.84
N GLY A 269 -24.53 5.30 -14.67
CA GLY A 269 -24.86 6.73 -14.67
C GLY A 269 -24.25 7.51 -15.83
N THR A 270 -23.01 7.20 -16.24
CA THR A 270 -22.45 7.64 -17.52
C THR A 270 -21.32 6.68 -17.87
N GLN A 271 -21.65 5.53 -18.49
CA GLN A 271 -20.62 4.82 -19.25
C GLN A 271 -20.14 5.84 -20.30
N TRP A 272 -18.86 6.21 -20.30
CA TRP A 272 -18.21 6.94 -21.40
C TRP A 272 -17.80 5.89 -22.44
N PRO A 273 -18.67 5.44 -23.38
CA PRO A 273 -18.48 4.21 -24.12
C PRO A 273 -17.58 4.40 -25.35
N GLU A 274 -16.92 5.55 -25.50
CA GLU A 274 -16.28 5.94 -26.76
C GLU A 274 -14.75 6.06 -26.66
N VAL A 275 -14.14 5.78 -25.50
CA VAL A 275 -12.68 5.73 -25.43
C VAL A 275 -12.14 4.70 -26.40
N GLU A 276 -12.76 3.52 -26.52
CA GLU A 276 -12.37 2.49 -27.50
C GLU A 276 -12.45 2.96 -28.98
N GLU A 277 -13.34 3.92 -29.29
CA GLU A 277 -13.44 4.55 -30.63
C GLU A 277 -12.26 5.48 -30.94
N LEU A 278 -11.49 5.87 -29.92
CA LEU A 278 -10.27 6.67 -30.06
C LEU A 278 -9.02 5.82 -30.37
N TYR A 279 -9.13 4.47 -30.27
CA TYR A 279 -8.04 3.50 -30.45
C TYR A 279 -7.98 2.64 -31.75
N PRO A 280 -8.71 2.90 -32.86
CA PRO A 280 -8.59 2.08 -34.08
C PRO A 280 -7.16 1.96 -34.64
N ALA A 281 -6.27 2.91 -34.33
CA ALA A 281 -4.86 2.90 -34.76
C ALA A 281 -3.88 2.14 -33.82
N TYR A 282 -4.37 1.48 -32.77
CA TYR A 282 -3.54 0.89 -31.70
C TYR A 282 -3.77 -0.62 -31.61
N GLU A 283 -3.65 -1.31 -32.74
CA GLU A 283 -3.66 -2.77 -32.77
C GLU A 283 -2.22 -3.30 -32.68
N GLY A 284 -2.04 -4.39 -31.96
CA GLY A 284 -0.76 -5.07 -31.84
C GLY A 284 -0.12 -4.94 -30.45
N GLU A 285 1.03 -5.59 -30.34
CA GLU A 285 1.82 -5.70 -29.12
C GLU A 285 3.27 -5.30 -29.42
N ARG A 286 3.92 -4.70 -28.42
CA ARG A 286 5.35 -4.37 -28.46
C ARG A 286 6.07 -5.06 -27.32
N GLU A 287 7.34 -5.43 -27.55
CA GLU A 287 8.22 -5.86 -26.47
C GLU A 287 8.70 -4.63 -25.71
N VAL A 288 8.59 -4.66 -24.39
CA VAL A 288 8.94 -3.58 -23.47
C VAL A 288 9.96 -4.07 -22.46
N TYR A 289 10.75 -3.11 -21.99
CA TYR A 289 11.77 -3.25 -20.97
C TYR A 289 11.38 -2.38 -19.76
N ASP A 290 11.33 -2.99 -18.59
CA ASP A 290 11.11 -2.29 -17.32
C ASP A 290 12.47 -1.77 -16.82
N VAL A 291 12.61 -0.45 -16.69
CA VAL A 291 13.89 0.16 -16.30
C VAL A 291 14.20 0.03 -14.80
N LEU A 292 13.23 -0.39 -13.98
CA LEU A 292 13.41 -0.66 -12.56
C LEU A 292 13.78 -2.12 -12.31
N SER A 293 13.01 -3.07 -12.86
CA SER A 293 13.25 -4.50 -12.60
C SER A 293 14.28 -5.12 -13.56
N GLY A 294 14.45 -4.53 -14.73
CA GLY A 294 15.25 -5.09 -15.82
C GLY A 294 14.55 -6.20 -16.61
N ASP A 295 13.25 -6.44 -16.36
CA ASP A 295 12.48 -7.46 -17.02
C ASP A 295 12.07 -7.07 -18.44
N ARG A 296 11.74 -8.09 -19.23
CA ARG A 296 11.27 -7.97 -20.62
C ARG A 296 9.96 -8.72 -20.80
N PHE A 297 8.98 -8.06 -21.38
CA PHE A 297 7.69 -8.69 -21.65
C PHE A 297 6.97 -8.03 -22.83
N ARG A 298 5.92 -8.69 -23.33
CA ARG A 298 5.06 -8.13 -24.37
C ARG A 298 3.86 -7.45 -23.75
N MET A 299 3.48 -6.33 -24.34
CA MET A 299 2.38 -5.49 -23.89
C MET A 299 1.62 -4.92 -25.08
N GLY A 300 0.30 -4.79 -24.96
CA GLY A 300 -0.50 -4.16 -25.99
C GLY A 300 -0.09 -2.70 -26.14
N ILE A 301 -0.04 -2.20 -27.38
CA ILE A 301 0.28 -0.77 -27.62
C ILE A 301 -0.74 0.13 -26.90
N ARG A 302 -1.99 -0.35 -26.75
CA ARG A 302 -3.06 0.33 -26.00
C ARG A 302 -2.74 0.46 -24.52
N ASP A 303 -2.04 -0.50 -23.95
CA ASP A 303 -1.79 -0.54 -22.51
C ASP A 303 -0.68 0.44 -22.12
N LEU A 304 0.10 0.96 -23.08
CA LEU A 304 1.17 1.95 -22.84
C LEU A 304 0.64 3.34 -22.44
N ILE A 305 -0.63 3.60 -22.73
CA ILE A 305 -1.35 4.79 -22.29
C ILE A 305 -2.62 4.29 -21.61
N GLU A 306 -2.57 4.17 -20.29
CA GLU A 306 -3.68 3.67 -19.50
C GLU A 306 -4.74 4.77 -19.33
N PHE A 307 -6.00 4.40 -19.54
CA PHE A 307 -7.13 5.31 -19.35
C PHE A 307 -8.16 4.68 -18.41
N HIS A 308 -8.44 5.39 -17.31
CA HIS A 308 -9.43 4.98 -16.31
C HIS A 308 -10.64 5.92 -16.33
N PRO A 309 -11.78 5.51 -16.92
CA PRO A 309 -13.01 6.29 -16.89
C PRO A 309 -13.66 6.19 -15.51
N ARG A 310 -13.31 7.11 -14.61
CA ARG A 310 -13.95 7.23 -13.29
C ARG A 310 -15.09 8.25 -13.35
N SER A 311 -14.93 9.40 -12.71
CA SER A 311 -15.91 10.49 -12.67
C SER A 311 -15.68 11.48 -13.80
N PRO A 312 -16.76 12.00 -14.44
CA PRO A 312 -16.64 12.98 -15.51
C PRO A 312 -16.44 14.42 -15.02
N GLU A 313 -16.14 14.65 -13.74
CA GLU A 313 -16.03 16.01 -13.17
C GLU A 313 -14.72 16.73 -13.56
N TYR A 314 -13.64 15.99 -13.76
CA TYR A 314 -12.33 16.52 -14.15
C TYR A 314 -11.44 15.42 -14.75
N ILE A 315 -10.38 15.83 -15.46
CA ILE A 315 -9.38 14.95 -16.08
C ILE A 315 -8.08 15.06 -15.28
N LEU A 316 -7.37 13.94 -15.11
CA LEU A 316 -6.00 13.89 -14.61
C LEU A 316 -5.09 13.36 -15.72
N SER A 317 -4.07 14.14 -16.03
CA SER A 317 -2.97 13.76 -16.90
C SER A 317 -1.79 13.36 -16.03
N ILE A 318 -1.35 12.10 -16.07
CA ILE A 318 -0.19 11.60 -15.33
C ILE A 318 0.87 11.17 -16.35
N PRO A 319 1.65 12.12 -16.91
CA PRO A 319 2.51 11.87 -18.06
C PRO A 319 3.83 11.16 -17.72
N HIS A 320 4.31 11.23 -16.47
CA HIS A 320 5.71 10.94 -16.12
C HIS A 320 5.91 9.79 -15.11
N ALA A 321 4.85 9.11 -14.68
CA ALA A 321 4.92 8.00 -13.72
C ALA A 321 5.44 6.68 -14.35
N GLY A 322 5.52 6.61 -15.68
CA GLY A 322 5.87 5.41 -16.42
C GLY A 322 7.32 4.98 -16.24
N VAL A 323 7.56 3.66 -16.32
CA VAL A 323 8.90 3.04 -16.14
C VAL A 323 9.26 2.12 -17.31
N LEU A 324 8.44 2.08 -18.35
CA LEU A 324 8.66 1.20 -19.49
C LEU A 324 9.33 1.95 -20.64
N ILE A 325 10.21 1.26 -21.33
CA ILE A 325 10.70 1.67 -22.65
C ILE A 325 10.50 0.50 -23.61
N PRO A 326 10.21 0.72 -24.90
CA PRO A 326 10.16 -0.40 -25.82
C PRO A 326 11.57 -1.01 -25.99
N GLU A 327 11.67 -2.34 -25.93
CA GLU A 327 12.97 -3.06 -25.87
C GLU A 327 13.89 -2.70 -27.05
N ALA A 328 13.31 -2.46 -28.23
CA ALA A 328 14.05 -2.04 -29.43
C ALA A 328 14.85 -0.73 -29.25
N PHE A 329 14.50 0.09 -28.26
CA PHE A 329 15.13 1.38 -27.97
C PHE A 329 16.11 1.32 -26.81
N ARG A 330 16.13 0.23 -26.04
CA ARG A 330 16.94 0.10 -24.82
C ARG A 330 18.39 0.48 -25.04
N ASP A 331 19.00 -0.05 -26.10
CA ASP A 331 20.42 0.16 -26.39
C ASP A 331 20.74 1.57 -26.92
N ARG A 332 19.72 2.40 -27.18
CA ARG A 332 19.88 3.82 -27.51
C ARG A 332 20.01 4.69 -26.28
N PHE A 333 19.71 4.17 -25.08
CA PHE A 333 19.84 4.89 -23.82
C PHE A 333 21.03 4.39 -23.01
N SER A 334 21.65 5.30 -22.27
CA SER A 334 22.58 4.94 -21.20
C SER A 334 21.82 4.93 -19.88
N LEU A 335 21.15 3.80 -19.59
CA LEU A 335 20.39 3.61 -18.37
C LEU A 335 21.35 3.34 -17.21
N ASP A 336 21.39 4.26 -16.26
CA ASP A 336 22.00 4.05 -14.96
C ASP A 336 21.08 4.58 -13.86
N GLU A 337 21.47 4.43 -12.59
CA GLU A 337 20.63 4.83 -11.47
C GLU A 337 20.27 6.33 -11.46
N SER A 338 21.05 7.19 -12.14
CA SER A 338 20.75 8.61 -12.26
C SER A 338 19.59 8.87 -13.21
N SER A 339 19.32 7.97 -14.16
CA SER A 339 18.17 8.05 -15.07
C SER A 339 16.83 7.95 -14.34
N LEU A 340 16.79 7.31 -13.17
CA LEU A 340 15.56 7.14 -12.38
C LEU A 340 15.08 8.42 -11.72
N VAL A 341 15.96 9.42 -11.55
CA VAL A 341 15.62 10.73 -10.97
C VAL A 341 14.71 11.53 -11.91
N GLU A 342 14.69 11.16 -13.18
CA GLU A 342 13.87 11.79 -14.22
C GLU A 342 12.44 11.26 -14.28
N ILE A 343 12.15 10.18 -13.55
CA ILE A 343 10.82 9.59 -13.47
C ILE A 343 10.11 10.18 -12.26
N ASP A 344 8.84 10.54 -12.44
CA ASP A 344 7.94 10.91 -11.36
C ASP A 344 7.51 9.64 -10.60
N LEU A 345 8.49 8.97 -10.00
CA LEU A 345 8.35 7.61 -9.51
C LEU A 345 7.25 7.53 -8.45
N TYR A 346 6.29 6.63 -8.64
CA TYR A 346 5.11 6.44 -7.80
C TYR A 346 4.20 7.68 -7.66
N SER A 347 4.30 8.68 -8.54
CA SER A 347 3.40 9.83 -8.52
C SER A 347 1.95 9.43 -8.80
N ASP A 348 1.73 8.41 -9.64
CA ASP A 348 0.44 7.78 -9.88
C ASP A 348 -0.25 7.34 -8.57
N LEU A 349 0.53 6.85 -7.60
CA LEU A 349 0.01 6.51 -6.28
C LEU A 349 -0.49 7.75 -5.53
N CYS A 350 0.06 8.95 -5.73
CA CYS A 350 -0.45 10.17 -5.10
C CYS A 350 -1.85 10.54 -5.64
N TYR A 351 -2.15 10.17 -6.87
CA TYR A 351 -3.38 10.52 -7.59
C TYR A 351 -4.43 9.40 -7.59
N GLU A 352 -4.07 8.20 -7.15
CA GLU A 352 -4.91 6.99 -7.22
C GLU A 352 -6.31 7.14 -6.58
N MET A 353 -6.45 7.95 -5.53
CA MET A 353 -7.74 8.18 -4.87
C MET A 353 -8.62 9.22 -5.57
N ALA A 354 -8.04 10.05 -6.45
CA ALA A 354 -8.80 11.07 -7.18
C ALA A 354 -9.86 10.39 -8.06
N ASP A 355 -11.07 10.92 -7.99
CA ASP A 355 -12.23 10.35 -8.67
C ASP A 355 -12.37 10.79 -10.12
N GLY A 356 -11.61 11.76 -10.63
CA GLY A 356 -11.65 12.17 -12.04
C GLY A 356 -11.17 11.12 -13.04
N MET A 357 -11.27 11.39 -14.34
CA MET A 357 -10.79 10.49 -15.40
C MET A 357 -9.26 10.50 -15.48
N HIS A 358 -8.60 9.35 -15.36
CA HIS A 358 -7.13 9.30 -15.39
C HIS A 358 -6.63 8.92 -16.77
N LEU A 359 -5.63 9.66 -17.27
CA LEU A 359 -4.85 9.33 -18.45
C LEU A 359 -3.37 9.23 -18.04
N ARG A 360 -2.85 8.01 -17.90
CA ARG A 360 -1.48 7.73 -17.45
C ARG A 360 -0.63 7.23 -18.60
N SER A 361 0.64 7.63 -18.66
CA SER A 361 1.61 6.95 -19.54
C SER A 361 2.41 5.92 -18.75
N GLU A 362 2.54 4.71 -19.30
CA GLU A 362 3.45 3.68 -18.79
C GLU A 362 4.89 3.89 -19.26
N LEU A 363 5.09 4.80 -20.22
CA LEU A 363 6.39 5.05 -20.82
C LEU A 363 7.22 5.98 -19.95
N ALA A 364 8.51 5.66 -19.81
CA ALA A 364 9.43 6.49 -19.06
C ALA A 364 9.60 7.87 -19.71
N PRO A 365 9.56 8.97 -18.96
CA PRO A 365 9.64 10.33 -19.50
C PRO A 365 10.98 10.64 -20.20
N PHE A 366 12.06 9.96 -19.84
CA PHE A 366 13.33 10.08 -20.56
C PHE A 366 13.36 9.31 -21.89
N PHE A 367 12.49 8.31 -22.06
CA PHE A 367 12.24 7.71 -23.36
C PHE A 367 11.40 8.68 -24.17
N VAL A 368 10.23 9.04 -23.66
CA VAL A 368 9.48 10.16 -24.21
C VAL A 368 8.73 10.94 -23.16
N ASP A 369 8.98 12.23 -23.20
CA ASP A 369 8.33 13.19 -22.34
C ASP A 369 6.97 13.59 -22.92
N MET A 370 5.90 13.03 -22.34
CA MET A 370 4.51 13.36 -22.70
C MET A 370 4.10 14.78 -22.29
N ASN A 371 4.96 15.53 -21.59
CA ASN A 371 4.80 16.92 -21.19
C ASN A 371 5.80 17.85 -21.93
N ARG A 372 6.12 17.56 -23.19
CA ARG A 372 6.95 18.40 -24.09
C ARG A 372 6.34 18.60 -25.47
N ALA A 373 6.82 19.64 -26.16
CA ALA A 373 6.33 20.05 -27.47
C ALA A 373 6.61 19.02 -28.58
N ARG A 374 5.62 18.88 -29.46
CA ARG A 374 5.61 17.91 -30.58
C ARG A 374 6.61 18.25 -31.70
N LYS A 375 7.00 19.52 -31.83
CA LYS A 375 7.93 20.04 -32.84
C LYS A 375 8.66 21.21 -32.20
N GLY A 376 9.91 21.05 -31.79
CA GLY A 376 10.69 22.07 -31.06
C GLY A 376 10.85 23.47 -31.71
N SER A 377 10.13 23.75 -32.81
CA SER A 377 9.96 25.06 -33.42
C SER A 377 9.02 26.00 -32.66
N ASP A 378 8.13 25.51 -31.79
CA ASP A 378 7.13 26.32 -31.08
C ASP A 378 7.61 26.80 -29.69
N ASP A 379 8.85 26.47 -29.31
CA ASP A 379 9.41 26.64 -27.95
C ASP A 379 10.08 28.01 -27.71
N GLY A 380 9.97 28.95 -28.65
CA GLY A 380 10.68 30.23 -28.60
C GLY A 380 10.38 31.09 -27.36
N GLU A 381 9.26 30.83 -26.68
CA GLU A 381 8.82 31.53 -25.47
C GLU A 381 8.93 30.67 -24.19
N LEU A 382 9.37 29.42 -24.28
CA LEU A 382 9.52 28.53 -23.10
C LEU A 382 10.86 28.75 -22.39
N PRO A 383 10.90 28.58 -21.04
CA PRO A 383 12.16 28.47 -20.30
C PRO A 383 13.12 27.47 -20.94
N ARG A 384 14.44 27.76 -20.93
CA ARG A 384 15.46 26.99 -21.64
C ARG A 384 15.50 25.50 -21.29
N HIS A 385 15.11 25.12 -20.07
CA HIS A 385 15.02 23.72 -19.63
C HIS A 385 13.79 22.96 -20.17
N LEU A 386 12.80 23.70 -20.70
CA LEU A 386 11.57 23.18 -21.32
C LEU A 386 11.64 23.15 -22.86
N ALA A 387 12.58 23.87 -23.47
CA ALA A 387 12.73 24.00 -24.93
C ALA A 387 13.39 22.79 -25.64
N ASN A 388 13.58 21.67 -24.94
CA ASN A 388 14.04 20.45 -25.60
C ASN A 388 12.86 19.80 -26.32
N PRO A 389 13.03 19.32 -27.56
CA PRO A 389 12.00 18.53 -28.22
C PRO A 389 11.75 17.26 -27.38
N ALA A 390 10.53 16.69 -27.46
CA ALA A 390 10.12 15.49 -26.71
C ALA A 390 11.06 14.26 -26.86
N HIS A 391 12.00 14.32 -27.80
CA HIS A 391 12.86 13.24 -28.26
C HIS A 391 14.37 13.51 -28.12
N GLU A 392 14.80 14.69 -27.64
CA GLU A 392 16.19 14.92 -27.20
C GLU A 392 16.20 15.00 -25.67
N TYR A 393 16.45 13.86 -25.01
CA TYR A 393 16.45 13.81 -23.55
C TYR A 393 17.84 14.01 -22.95
N TYR A 394 17.83 14.88 -21.97
CA TYR A 394 18.96 15.61 -21.46
C TYR A 394 18.72 15.61 -19.94
N THR A 395 19.53 14.86 -19.19
CA THR A 395 19.28 14.66 -17.74
C THR A 395 19.25 15.99 -16.98
N VAL A 396 18.67 16.03 -15.77
CA VAL A 396 18.80 17.19 -14.89
C VAL A 396 20.26 17.63 -14.73
N GLU A 397 21.24 16.72 -14.84
CA GLU A 397 22.68 17.00 -14.78
C GLU A 397 23.37 17.43 -16.09
N ASP A 398 22.62 17.74 -17.16
CA ASP A 398 23.16 18.14 -18.47
C ASP A 398 23.92 17.05 -19.24
N ARG A 399 23.47 15.79 -19.08
CA ARG A 399 24.02 14.65 -19.82
C ARG A 399 23.02 14.23 -20.90
N LEU A 400 23.49 14.11 -22.15
CA LEU A 400 22.69 13.54 -23.22
C LEU A 400 22.45 12.06 -22.91
N MET A 401 21.18 11.68 -22.66
CA MET A 401 20.83 10.31 -22.27
C MET A 401 20.59 9.42 -23.49
N LEU A 402 20.17 10.03 -24.61
CA LEU A 402 19.89 9.37 -25.87
C LEU A 402 21.10 9.40 -26.81
N ARG A 403 21.58 8.22 -27.23
CA ARG A 403 22.74 8.09 -28.12
C ARG A 403 22.43 8.44 -29.58
N GLU A 404 21.20 8.21 -30.01
CA GLU A 404 20.75 8.41 -31.40
C GLU A 404 19.33 9.00 -31.43
N PRO A 405 19.02 10.00 -32.26
CA PRO A 405 17.71 10.65 -32.31
C PRO A 405 16.62 9.75 -32.91
N TYR A 406 15.37 9.99 -32.52
CA TYR A 406 14.21 9.23 -32.99
C TYR A 406 13.98 9.37 -34.50
N THR A 407 13.35 8.37 -35.11
CA THR A 407 12.82 8.46 -36.47
C THR A 407 11.40 9.05 -36.45
N PRO A 408 10.93 9.67 -37.55
CA PRO A 408 9.58 10.23 -37.61
C PRO A 408 8.43 9.25 -37.33
N GLU A 409 8.63 7.95 -37.62
CA GLU A 409 7.66 6.90 -37.30
C GLU A 409 7.60 6.64 -35.79
N GLU A 410 8.75 6.67 -35.13
CA GLU A 410 8.85 6.56 -33.67
C GLU A 410 8.30 7.81 -32.97
N GLU A 411 8.44 8.99 -33.59
CA GLU A 411 7.77 10.21 -33.16
C GLU A 411 6.24 10.05 -33.25
N GLU A 412 5.71 9.56 -34.37
CA GLU A 412 4.26 9.41 -34.58
C GLU A 412 3.61 8.37 -33.64
N ASP A 413 4.31 7.29 -33.33
CA ASP A 413 3.86 6.26 -32.38
C ASP A 413 3.65 6.79 -30.95
N VAL A 414 4.41 7.82 -30.59
CA VAL A 414 4.44 8.40 -29.27
C VAL A 414 3.49 9.60 -29.12
N LEU A 415 3.18 10.29 -30.22
CA LEU A 415 2.39 11.53 -30.28
C LEU A 415 0.88 11.39 -29.99
N ARG A 416 0.51 10.32 -29.31
CA ARG A 416 -0.87 9.85 -29.17
C ARG A 416 -1.57 10.34 -27.90
N TYR A 417 -0.77 10.65 -26.87
CA TYR A 417 -1.23 11.14 -25.56
C TYR A 417 -2.00 12.47 -25.65
N HIS A 418 -1.42 13.49 -26.26
CA HIS A 418 -2.07 14.81 -26.42
C HIS A 418 -3.35 14.75 -27.25
N GLY A 419 -3.43 13.87 -28.26
CA GLY A 419 -4.66 13.72 -29.04
C GLY A 419 -5.80 13.10 -28.22
N LEU A 420 -5.49 12.28 -27.22
CA LEU A 420 -6.49 11.78 -26.26
C LEU A 420 -6.93 12.90 -25.31
N LEU A 421 -5.98 13.69 -24.78
CA LEU A 421 -6.29 14.87 -23.96
C LEU A 421 -7.21 15.84 -24.70
N ASP A 422 -6.88 16.23 -25.93
CA ASP A 422 -7.69 17.15 -26.75
C ASP A 422 -9.16 16.67 -26.83
N ARG A 423 -9.36 15.37 -27.08
CA ARG A 423 -10.69 14.77 -27.19
C ARG A 423 -11.44 14.71 -25.86
N LEU A 424 -10.74 14.43 -24.77
CA LEU A 424 -11.34 14.44 -23.42
C LEU A 424 -11.77 15.85 -23.02
N ILE A 425 -10.91 16.84 -23.26
CA ILE A 425 -11.20 18.27 -23.03
C ILE A 425 -12.40 18.72 -23.86
N ASP A 426 -12.38 18.46 -25.16
CA ASP A 426 -13.47 18.84 -26.07
C ASP A 426 -14.80 18.18 -25.68
N ARG A 427 -14.76 16.93 -25.22
CA ARG A 427 -15.94 16.23 -24.74
C ARG A 427 -16.48 16.82 -23.46
N MET A 428 -15.62 16.97 -22.44
CA MET A 428 -16.01 17.56 -21.17
C MET A 428 -16.63 18.95 -21.38
N ARG A 429 -16.01 19.78 -22.22
CA ARG A 429 -16.55 21.09 -22.59
C ARG A 429 -17.94 21.01 -23.26
N ARG A 430 -18.17 20.03 -24.14
CA ARG A 430 -19.48 19.84 -24.79
C ARG A 430 -20.57 19.36 -23.83
N GLU A 431 -20.21 18.49 -22.89
CA GLU A 431 -21.18 17.84 -21.99
C GLU A 431 -21.45 18.64 -20.72
N ARG A 432 -20.43 19.32 -20.17
CA ARG A 432 -20.50 20.12 -18.94
C ARG A 432 -20.46 21.63 -19.19
N GLY A 433 -20.17 22.09 -20.41
CA GLY A 433 -20.03 23.52 -20.70
C GLY A 433 -18.67 24.12 -20.32
N TYR A 434 -17.79 23.32 -19.69
CA TYR A 434 -16.41 23.64 -19.34
C TYR A 434 -15.56 22.37 -19.33
N ALA A 435 -14.23 22.50 -19.29
CA ALA A 435 -13.31 21.41 -19.03
C ALA A 435 -12.35 21.77 -17.89
N LEU A 436 -12.06 20.81 -17.02
CA LEU A 436 -11.11 20.94 -15.92
C LEU A 436 -10.08 19.81 -16.01
N LEU A 437 -8.81 20.19 -16.14
CA LEU A 437 -7.67 19.28 -16.30
C LEU A 437 -6.62 19.55 -15.23
N PHE A 438 -6.15 18.49 -14.56
CA PHE A 438 -4.98 18.54 -13.71
C PHE A 438 -3.80 17.84 -14.39
N ASP A 439 -2.69 18.56 -14.52
CA ASP A 439 -1.41 18.09 -15.01
C ASP A 439 -0.59 17.63 -13.80
N CYS A 440 -0.52 16.31 -13.59
CA CYS A 440 -0.15 15.69 -12.32
C CYS A 440 1.27 15.14 -12.36
N HIS A 441 2.14 15.65 -11.49
CA HIS A 441 3.59 15.38 -11.47
C HIS A 441 4.12 15.11 -10.07
N SER A 442 5.36 14.64 -9.99
CA SER A 442 6.17 14.72 -8.78
C SER A 442 7.56 15.24 -9.07
N MET A 443 8.20 15.80 -8.05
CA MET A 443 9.50 16.46 -8.19
C MET A 443 10.44 16.05 -7.06
N THR A 444 11.74 16.12 -7.28
CA THR A 444 12.71 16.01 -6.18
C THR A 444 12.49 17.14 -5.17
N SER A 445 12.67 16.86 -3.88
CA SER A 445 12.48 17.81 -2.78
C SER A 445 13.50 18.95 -2.76
N THR A 446 14.66 18.75 -3.39
CA THR A 446 15.66 19.80 -3.62
C THR A 446 15.86 20.00 -5.12
N GLY A 447 16.03 21.24 -5.57
CA GLY A 447 16.32 21.53 -6.97
C GLY A 447 17.66 20.93 -7.44
N LEU A 448 17.63 20.18 -8.55
CA LEU A 448 18.82 19.52 -9.10
C LEU A 448 19.30 20.15 -10.42
N GLY A 449 20.62 20.09 -10.64
CA GLY A 449 21.13 20.25 -11.99
C GLY A 449 21.08 21.66 -12.57
N ARG A 450 20.20 21.91 -13.56
CA ARG A 450 20.07 23.15 -14.37
C ARG A 450 18.74 23.90 -14.21
N VAL A 451 17.93 23.51 -13.24
CA VAL A 451 16.76 24.29 -12.81
C VAL A 451 17.21 25.57 -12.10
N GLU A 452 16.36 26.61 -12.09
CA GLU A 452 16.70 27.90 -11.50
C GLU A 452 16.91 27.82 -9.98
N ASP A 453 16.19 26.93 -9.31
CA ASP A 453 16.20 26.71 -7.87
C ASP A 453 17.20 25.63 -7.42
N LYS A 454 18.31 25.47 -8.16
CA LYS A 454 19.30 24.43 -7.86
C LYS A 454 19.85 24.57 -6.43
N GLY A 455 19.73 23.50 -5.65
CA GLY A 455 20.19 23.40 -4.28
C GLY A 455 19.25 24.05 -3.26
N GLU A 456 18.09 24.55 -3.70
CA GLU A 456 17.05 25.08 -2.83
C GLU A 456 16.02 24.00 -2.49
N ASP A 457 15.52 24.04 -1.26
CA ASP A 457 14.44 23.17 -0.80
C ASP A 457 13.11 23.63 -1.41
N ARG A 458 12.33 22.66 -1.89
CA ARG A 458 11.02 22.88 -2.52
C ARG A 458 9.91 22.62 -1.52
N ALA A 459 8.76 23.25 -1.77
CA ALA A 459 7.56 22.96 -1.02
C ALA A 459 7.09 21.51 -1.27
N ASP A 460 6.39 20.91 -0.30
CA ASP A 460 5.82 19.56 -0.46
C ASP A 460 4.81 19.50 -1.61
N PHE A 461 4.11 20.62 -1.88
CA PHE A 461 3.26 20.79 -3.05
C PHE A 461 3.58 22.10 -3.78
N VAL A 462 3.69 22.05 -5.11
CA VAL A 462 3.77 23.25 -5.95
C VAL A 462 2.63 23.24 -6.96
N ALA A 463 1.74 24.22 -6.84
CA ALA A 463 0.64 24.40 -7.78
C ALA A 463 1.03 25.38 -8.89
N GLY A 464 1.08 24.89 -10.14
CA GLY A 464 1.34 25.69 -11.32
C GLY A 464 0.03 26.18 -11.95
N THR A 465 -0.13 27.50 -12.03
CA THR A 465 -1.36 28.17 -12.51
C THR A 465 -1.10 29.18 -13.63
N LEU A 466 0.10 29.16 -14.21
CA LEU A 466 0.62 30.17 -15.13
C LEU A 466 0.45 31.59 -14.55
N HIS A 467 0.79 31.78 -13.27
CA HIS A 467 0.60 33.04 -12.55
C HIS A 467 -0.88 33.49 -12.51
N GLY A 468 -1.80 32.52 -12.45
CA GLY A 468 -3.24 32.74 -12.36
C GLY A 468 -3.97 32.87 -13.69
N THR A 469 -3.32 32.60 -14.82
CA THR A 469 -3.97 32.71 -16.15
C THR A 469 -4.44 31.38 -16.73
N SER A 470 -4.12 30.24 -16.10
CA SER A 470 -4.46 28.92 -16.66
C SER A 470 -5.86 28.41 -16.28
N ALA A 471 -6.52 29.04 -15.31
CA ALA A 471 -7.85 28.69 -14.83
C ALA A 471 -8.56 29.92 -14.25
N HIS A 472 -9.88 29.86 -14.13
CA HIS A 472 -10.66 30.90 -13.46
C HIS A 472 -10.22 31.08 -11.99
N GLU A 473 -10.12 32.33 -11.51
CA GLU A 473 -9.61 32.67 -10.16
C GLU A 473 -10.32 31.87 -9.05
N ALA A 474 -11.65 31.80 -9.07
CA ALA A 474 -12.40 31.03 -8.08
C ALA A 474 -12.12 29.51 -8.07
N ILE A 475 -11.69 28.92 -9.20
CA ILE A 475 -11.26 27.51 -9.26
C ILE A 475 -9.90 27.37 -8.57
N VAL A 476 -8.96 28.26 -8.92
CA VAL A 476 -7.62 28.30 -8.33
C VAL A 476 -7.70 28.53 -6.82
N ASP A 477 -8.52 29.47 -6.36
CA ASP A 477 -8.69 29.78 -4.94
C ASP A 477 -9.30 28.60 -4.16
N ALA A 478 -10.31 27.93 -4.72
CA ALA A 478 -10.92 26.76 -4.10
C ALA A 478 -9.92 25.61 -3.95
N PHE A 479 -9.11 25.36 -5.00
CA PHE A 479 -8.03 24.40 -4.96
C PHE A 479 -6.99 24.75 -3.91
N MET A 480 -6.40 25.95 -3.99
CA MET A 480 -5.29 26.36 -3.13
C MET A 480 -5.69 26.44 -1.66
N SER A 481 -6.88 26.96 -1.37
CA SER A 481 -7.37 27.05 0.01
C SER A 481 -7.64 25.67 0.62
N THR A 482 -8.18 24.74 -0.16
CA THR A 482 -8.40 23.36 0.29
C THR A 482 -7.09 22.62 0.45
N LEU A 483 -6.19 22.71 -0.53
CA LEU A 483 -4.85 22.12 -0.45
C LEU A 483 -4.12 22.59 0.82
N SER A 484 -4.16 23.91 1.11
CA SER A 484 -3.57 24.50 2.31
C SER A 484 -4.20 24.03 3.61
N ARG A 485 -5.54 23.94 3.64
CA ARG A 485 -6.27 23.45 4.80
C ARG A 485 -5.94 21.98 5.09
N GLU A 486 -6.00 21.12 4.09
CA GLU A 486 -5.76 19.67 4.26
C GLU A 486 -4.29 19.41 4.62
N ALA A 487 -3.33 20.04 3.92
CA ALA A 487 -1.90 19.93 4.21
C ALA A 487 -1.56 20.33 5.66
N SER A 488 -2.22 21.38 6.17
CA SER A 488 -2.03 21.86 7.54
C SER A 488 -2.77 21.00 8.58
N GLY A 489 -3.91 20.41 8.22
CA GLY A 489 -4.83 19.72 9.11
C GLY A 489 -4.28 18.43 9.72
N HIS A 490 -3.30 17.81 9.07
CA HIS A 490 -2.73 16.53 9.48
C HIS A 490 -1.49 16.64 10.38
N GLY A 491 -1.04 17.85 10.73
CA GLY A 491 0.07 18.06 11.68
C GLY A 491 1.46 17.62 11.17
N LEU A 492 1.60 17.40 9.86
CA LEU A 492 2.85 16.98 9.21
C LEU A 492 3.76 18.13 8.77
N GLY A 493 3.26 19.37 8.84
CA GLY A 493 4.00 20.56 8.38
C GLY A 493 4.22 20.58 6.86
N LEU A 494 3.32 19.99 6.07
CA LEU A 494 3.40 20.00 4.61
C LEU A 494 3.29 21.43 4.09
N THR A 495 4.26 21.82 3.29
CA THR A 495 4.42 23.17 2.74
C THR A 495 3.84 23.26 1.34
N ILE A 496 3.33 24.43 0.98
CA ILE A 496 2.74 24.68 -0.33
C ILE A 496 3.35 25.93 -0.92
N ALA A 497 3.71 25.85 -2.19
CA ALA A 497 4.05 26.99 -3.01
C ALA A 497 3.13 27.07 -4.23
N ARG A 498 3.10 28.25 -4.83
CA ARG A 498 2.32 28.53 -6.03
C ARG A 498 3.25 29.17 -7.05
N ASP A 499 3.22 28.63 -8.27
CA ASP A 499 3.97 29.09 -9.43
C ASP A 499 5.50 29.16 -9.29
N VAL A 500 6.07 28.60 -8.22
CA VAL A 500 7.51 28.63 -7.92
C VAL A 500 7.96 27.27 -7.37
N PRO A 501 9.00 26.64 -7.96
CA PRO A 501 9.68 27.03 -9.20
C PRO A 501 8.85 26.69 -10.45
N TYR A 502 7.78 25.91 -10.31
CA TYR A 502 6.96 25.40 -11.41
C TYR A 502 5.66 26.19 -11.55
N SER A 503 5.54 26.99 -12.60
CA SER A 503 4.30 27.71 -12.95
C SER A 503 3.36 26.92 -13.86
N GLY A 504 3.79 25.78 -14.37
CA GLY A 504 3.09 24.99 -15.39
C GLY A 504 3.99 24.65 -16.59
N GLY A 505 3.93 23.39 -17.01
CA GLY A 505 4.67 22.78 -18.10
C GLY A 505 3.94 22.89 -19.44
N PHE A 506 4.25 22.00 -20.38
CA PHE A 506 3.71 22.04 -21.73
C PHE A 506 2.21 21.77 -21.77
N ILE A 507 1.72 20.69 -21.13
CA ILE A 507 0.30 20.33 -21.06
C ILE A 507 -0.51 21.50 -20.51
N THR A 508 -0.06 22.09 -19.39
CA THR A 508 -0.71 23.26 -18.80
C THR A 508 -0.75 24.46 -19.77
N ARG A 509 0.36 24.78 -20.45
CA ARG A 509 0.45 25.92 -21.38
C ARG A 509 -0.33 25.70 -22.67
N SER A 510 -0.35 24.49 -23.21
CA SER A 510 -0.95 24.18 -24.51
C SER A 510 -2.45 23.98 -24.45
N HIS A 511 -2.98 23.51 -23.31
CA HIS A 511 -4.38 23.13 -23.21
C HIS A 511 -5.26 24.16 -22.48
N HIS A 512 -4.69 25.11 -21.74
CA HIS A 512 -5.50 26.13 -21.06
C HIS A 512 -6.15 27.10 -22.05
N ASP A 513 -7.43 27.36 -21.84
CA ASP A 513 -8.19 28.43 -22.49
C ASP A 513 -9.35 28.84 -21.59
N PRO A 514 -9.12 29.57 -20.48
CA PRO A 514 -10.20 29.93 -19.56
C PRO A 514 -11.30 30.76 -20.22
N ALA A 515 -10.97 31.54 -21.26
CA ALA A 515 -11.96 32.29 -22.05
C ALA A 515 -12.87 31.34 -22.86
N GLY A 516 -12.33 30.23 -23.36
CA GLY A 516 -13.06 29.10 -23.96
C GLY A 516 -13.52 28.03 -22.96
N HIS A 517 -13.52 28.36 -21.66
CA HIS A 517 -13.95 27.50 -20.55
C HIS A 517 -13.12 26.22 -20.36
N VAL A 518 -11.83 26.25 -20.70
CA VAL A 518 -10.88 25.17 -20.45
C VAL A 518 -9.89 25.61 -19.37
N HIS A 519 -9.96 24.97 -18.21
CA HIS A 519 -9.14 25.27 -17.04
C HIS A 519 -8.11 24.17 -16.84
N VAL A 520 -6.84 24.55 -16.74
CA VAL A 520 -5.74 23.60 -16.54
C VAL A 520 -4.89 24.06 -15.38
N MET A 521 -4.47 23.13 -14.52
CA MET A 521 -3.56 23.41 -13.42
C MET A 521 -2.55 22.29 -13.28
N GLN A 522 -1.29 22.64 -13.01
CA GLN A 522 -0.26 21.67 -12.66
C GLN A 522 -0.21 21.47 -11.16
N LEU A 523 0.03 20.23 -10.74
CA LEU A 523 0.40 19.91 -9.37
C LEU A 523 1.67 19.08 -9.34
N GLU A 524 2.69 19.60 -8.67
CA GLU A 524 3.91 18.90 -8.31
C GLU A 524 3.82 18.45 -6.86
N VAL A 525 4.05 17.17 -6.60
CA VAL A 525 4.23 16.65 -5.24
C VAL A 525 5.71 16.35 -5.02
N ALA A 526 6.33 16.90 -3.98
CA ALA A 526 7.70 16.55 -3.64
C ALA A 526 7.80 15.05 -3.33
N MET A 527 8.78 14.35 -3.91
CA MET A 527 9.02 12.93 -3.67
C MET A 527 9.23 12.66 -2.19
N ASP A 528 9.98 13.49 -1.47
CA ASP A 528 10.13 13.37 -0.01
C ASP A 528 8.80 13.44 0.77
N ALA A 529 7.74 14.02 0.19
CA ALA A 529 6.43 14.01 0.83
C ALA A 529 5.83 12.60 0.94
N TYR A 530 6.14 11.69 0.01
CA TYR A 530 5.49 10.36 -0.09
C TYR A 530 6.44 9.17 -0.26
N MET A 531 7.74 9.38 -0.50
CA MET A 531 8.76 8.35 -0.66
C MET A 531 10.13 8.86 -0.19
N TYR A 532 11.12 7.98 -0.05
CA TYR A 532 12.51 8.34 0.19
C TYR A 532 13.25 8.48 -1.15
N GLU A 533 13.91 9.60 -1.38
CA GLU A 533 14.60 9.88 -2.65
C GLU A 533 15.92 9.12 -2.84
N ALA A 534 16.49 9.19 -4.04
CA ALA A 534 17.69 8.47 -4.46
C ALA A 534 18.90 8.64 -3.53
N GLY A 535 19.06 9.81 -2.91
CA GLY A 535 20.15 10.15 -1.99
C GLY A 535 19.96 9.64 -0.55
N ALA A 536 18.83 9.00 -0.23
CA ALA A 536 18.59 8.44 1.09
C ALA A 536 19.53 7.25 1.36
N THR A 537 20.06 7.17 2.57
CA THR A 537 20.96 6.06 2.96
C THR A 537 20.22 4.74 2.78
N PRO A 538 20.80 3.73 2.09
CA PRO A 538 20.26 2.38 2.07
C PRO A 538 19.96 1.90 3.50
N PRO A 539 18.88 1.14 3.73
CA PRO A 539 18.06 0.42 2.74
C PRO A 539 16.81 1.19 2.26
N LYS A 540 16.65 2.48 2.58
CA LYS A 540 15.36 3.17 2.41
C LYS A 540 15.12 3.79 1.04
N ARG A 541 16.08 3.73 0.12
CA ARG A 541 15.99 4.37 -1.20
C ARG A 541 14.73 3.93 -1.95
N TYR A 542 13.95 4.90 -2.42
CA TYR A 542 12.68 4.72 -3.12
C TYR A 542 11.58 3.98 -2.33
N ALA A 543 11.77 3.69 -1.04
CA ALA A 543 10.69 3.16 -0.22
C ALA A 543 9.59 4.22 -0.04
N LEU A 544 8.34 3.80 -0.01
CA LEU A 544 7.21 4.71 0.22
C LEU A 544 7.17 5.16 1.69
N LYS A 545 6.72 6.38 1.93
CA LYS A 545 6.34 6.89 3.26
C LYS A 545 4.83 6.71 3.41
N ARG A 546 4.35 5.46 3.46
CA ARG A 546 2.90 5.12 3.36
C ARG A 546 1.95 5.97 4.22
N PRO A 547 2.25 6.29 5.50
CA PRO A 547 1.39 7.18 6.28
C PRO A 547 1.28 8.59 5.69
N ARG A 548 2.39 9.14 5.17
CA ARG A 548 2.38 10.45 4.50
C ARG A 548 1.72 10.35 3.12
N LEU A 549 1.93 9.26 2.37
CA LEU A 549 1.27 9.03 1.09
C LEU A 549 -0.26 9.03 1.22
N ARG A 550 -0.84 8.41 2.27
CA ARG A 550 -2.30 8.49 2.51
C ARG A 550 -2.77 9.93 2.74
N ILE A 551 -2.01 10.72 3.47
CA ILE A 551 -2.32 12.15 3.71
C ILE A 551 -2.19 12.95 2.41
N VAL A 552 -1.15 12.70 1.62
CA VAL A 552 -0.96 13.29 0.29
C VAL A 552 -2.15 12.97 -0.62
N ARG A 553 -2.53 11.68 -0.75
CA ARG A 553 -3.68 11.24 -1.56
C ARG A 553 -4.97 11.96 -1.19
N ARG A 554 -5.28 12.01 0.11
CA ARG A 554 -6.47 12.72 0.63
C ARG A 554 -6.39 14.22 0.33
N THR A 555 -5.25 14.84 0.61
CA THR A 555 -5.03 16.28 0.39
C THR A 555 -5.23 16.65 -1.08
N VAL A 556 -4.68 15.86 -1.99
CA VAL A 556 -4.82 16.04 -3.44
C VAL A 556 -6.27 15.82 -3.89
N GLN A 557 -6.91 14.74 -3.47
CA GLN A 557 -8.29 14.43 -3.84
C GLN A 557 -9.26 15.54 -3.42
N GLU A 558 -9.17 16.02 -2.17
CA GLU A 558 -10.05 17.07 -1.67
C GLU A 558 -9.81 18.40 -2.39
N ALA A 559 -8.55 18.71 -2.74
CA ALA A 559 -8.23 19.90 -3.53
C ALA A 559 -8.84 19.83 -4.95
N PHE A 560 -8.73 18.67 -5.63
CA PHE A 560 -9.36 18.47 -6.95
C PHE A 560 -10.88 18.56 -6.90
N ARG A 561 -11.52 17.97 -5.89
CA ARG A 561 -12.97 18.09 -5.68
C ARG A 561 -13.40 19.53 -5.46
N ALA A 562 -12.69 20.27 -4.60
CA ALA A 562 -13.01 21.67 -4.35
C ALA A 562 -12.92 22.54 -5.62
N ALA A 563 -11.94 22.26 -6.47
CA ALA A 563 -11.79 22.91 -7.77
C ALA A 563 -12.93 22.54 -8.74
N ALA A 564 -13.30 21.25 -8.81
CA ALA A 564 -14.41 20.77 -9.63
C ALA A 564 -15.74 21.39 -9.19
N GLU A 565 -16.03 21.42 -7.88
CA GLU A 565 -17.21 22.09 -7.34
C GLU A 565 -17.22 23.60 -7.62
N ALA A 566 -16.05 24.24 -7.61
CA ALA A 566 -15.94 25.65 -7.97
C ALA A 566 -16.24 25.88 -9.46
N ALA A 567 -15.73 25.01 -10.33
CA ALA A 567 -16.06 25.03 -11.76
C ALA A 567 -17.56 24.83 -11.97
N GLU A 568 -18.16 23.84 -11.30
CA GLU A 568 -19.60 23.58 -11.35
C GLU A 568 -20.42 24.82 -11.01
N ARG A 569 -20.08 25.51 -9.90
CA ARG A 569 -20.78 26.74 -9.48
C ARG A 569 -20.61 27.93 -10.43
N ILE A 570 -19.57 27.94 -11.27
CA ILE A 570 -19.33 29.01 -12.25
C ILE A 570 -20.19 28.79 -13.50
N TYR A 571 -20.37 27.53 -13.89
CA TYR A 571 -20.98 27.16 -15.17
C TYR A 571 -22.42 26.62 -15.05
N HIS A 572 -22.89 26.32 -13.84
CA HIS A 572 -24.23 25.84 -13.51
C HIS A 572 -24.79 26.55 -12.26
#